data_AF-A0A1G5Y4Y2-F1
#
_entry.id   AF-A0A1G5Y4Y2-F1
#
_cell.length_a   1.000
_cell.length_b   1.000
_cell.length_c   1.000
_cell.angle_alpha   90.00
_cell.angle_beta   90.00
_cell.angle_gamma   90.00
#
_symmetry.space_group_name_H-M   'P 1'
#
loop_
_entity.id
_entity.type
_entity.pdbx_description
1 polymer ?
#
loop_
_entity_poly.entity_id
_entity_poly.type
_entity_poly.pdbx_seq_one_letter_code
_entity_poly.pdbx_strand_id
1 'polypeptide(L)'
;MKKTSIETYYELFYRWQRSGLSKAAFADREGISKVSFYSWCKKFETKTDSPGFQAGFSRIELAEATEMTAAMYSFMASCKKNNLNEFDWLKNVFERIQSINHKSLYQLLPSNWKKYRPI
;
A
#
# COMPACT_ATOMS: atom_id res chain seq x y z
N MET A 1 28.56 -14.88 21.49
CA MET A 1 27.66 -14.50 20.38
C MET A 1 26.22 -14.68 20.84
N LYS A 2 25.42 -13.61 20.94
CA LYS A 2 24.00 -13.72 21.33
C LYS A 2 23.26 -14.41 20.17
N LYS A 3 22.60 -15.54 20.43
CA LYS A 3 21.71 -16.19 19.45
C LYS A 3 20.49 -15.28 19.25
N THR A 4 20.52 -14.43 18.24
CA THR A 4 19.35 -13.64 17.85
C THR A 4 18.29 -14.59 17.31
N SER A 5 17.10 -14.55 17.90
CA SER A 5 15.95 -15.38 17.48
C SER A 5 15.54 -15.01 16.05
N ILE A 6 14.88 -15.92 15.34
CA ILE A 6 14.45 -15.69 13.96
C ILE A 6 13.52 -14.46 13.83
N GLU A 7 12.71 -14.21 14.86
CA GLU A 7 11.83 -13.04 15.01
C GLU A 7 12.63 -11.73 15.07
N THR A 8 13.81 -11.75 15.71
CA THR A 8 14.68 -10.57 15.80
C THR A 8 15.18 -10.14 14.42
N TYR A 9 15.32 -11.08 13.47
CA TYR A 9 15.83 -10.76 12.13
C TYR A 9 14.82 -10.06 11.24
N TYR A 10 13.54 -10.42 11.31
CA TYR A 10 12.51 -9.74 10.54
C TYR A 10 12.39 -8.26 10.96
N GLU A 11 12.40 -8.01 12.28
CA GLU A 11 12.41 -6.64 12.82
C GLU A 11 13.61 -5.83 12.32
N LEU A 12 14.81 -6.41 12.34
CA LEU A 12 16.01 -5.75 11.83
C LEU A 12 15.94 -5.48 10.33
N PHE A 13 15.38 -6.40 9.55
CA PHE A 13 15.20 -6.23 8.11
C PHE A 13 14.22 -5.10 7.79
N TYR A 14 13.07 -5.02 8.46
CA TYR A 14 12.11 -3.93 8.27
C TYR A 14 12.66 -2.58 8.74
N ARG A 15 13.38 -2.56 9.87
CA ARG A 15 14.07 -1.34 10.35
C ARG A 15 15.11 -0.88 9.34
N TRP A 16 15.84 -1.79 8.71
CA TRP A 16 16.78 -1.44 7.64
C TRP A 16 16.08 -0.82 6.43
N GLN A 17 15.02 -1.45 5.92
CA GLN A 17 14.28 -0.92 4.77
C GLN A 17 13.73 0.49 5.02
N ARG A 18 13.22 0.76 6.22
CA ARG A 18 12.71 2.09 6.60
C ARG A 18 13.80 3.12 6.88
N SER A 19 15.01 2.66 7.24
CA SER A 19 16.12 3.57 7.57
C SER A 19 16.69 4.30 6.36
N GLY A 20 16.54 3.74 5.15
CA GLY A 20 17.20 4.24 3.94
C GLY A 20 18.73 4.09 3.95
N LEU A 21 19.31 3.45 4.98
CA LEU A 21 20.75 3.23 5.09
C LEU A 21 21.21 2.09 4.17
N SER A 22 22.48 2.13 3.77
CA SER A 22 23.10 0.97 3.11
C SER A 22 23.13 -0.24 4.04
N LYS A 23 23.15 -1.46 3.49
CA LYS A 23 23.23 -2.70 4.27
C LYS A 23 24.44 -2.71 5.23
N ALA A 24 25.57 -2.17 4.78
CA ALA A 24 26.79 -2.05 5.59
C ALA A 24 26.61 -1.05 6.75
N ALA A 25 26.10 0.15 6.46
CA ALA A 25 25.91 1.19 7.47
C ALA A 25 24.89 0.77 8.53
N PHE A 26 23.84 0.05 8.14
CA PHE A 26 22.87 -0.49 9.07
C PHE A 26 23.46 -1.59 9.97
N ALA A 27 24.22 -2.52 9.40
CA ALA A 27 24.89 -3.57 10.18
C ALA A 27 25.88 -3.00 11.21
N ASP A 28 26.67 -1.99 10.82
CA ASP A 28 27.59 -1.30 11.73
C ASP A 28 26.83 -0.60 12.87
N ARG A 29 25.71 0.08 12.56
CA ARG A 29 24.89 0.81 13.53
C ARG A 29 24.22 -0.11 14.56
N GLU A 30 23.71 -1.26 14.13
CA GLU A 30 23.01 -2.22 15.00
C GLU A 30 23.98 -3.22 15.67
N GLY A 31 25.29 -3.12 15.40
CA GLY A 31 26.30 -4.03 15.97
C GLY A 31 26.20 -5.47 15.47
N ILE A 32 25.74 -5.65 14.22
CA ILE A 32 25.52 -6.97 13.60
C ILE A 32 26.67 -7.26 12.63
N SER A 33 27.09 -8.53 12.55
CA SER A 33 28.02 -8.96 11.51
C SER A 33 27.46 -8.69 10.11
N LYS A 34 28.19 -7.93 9.29
CA LYS A 34 27.85 -7.66 7.88
C LYS A 34 27.57 -8.94 7.11
N VAL A 35 28.38 -9.98 7.34
CA VAL A 35 28.23 -11.29 6.68
C VAL A 35 26.90 -11.94 7.04
N SER A 36 26.53 -11.92 8.32
CA SER A 36 25.25 -12.48 8.79
C SER A 36 24.07 -11.69 8.22
N PHE A 37 24.14 -10.35 8.27
CA PHE A 37 23.10 -9.48 7.76
C PHE A 37 22.88 -9.65 6.25
N TYR A 38 23.96 -9.75 5.47
CA TYR A 38 23.88 -9.92 4.02
C TYR A 38 23.29 -11.30 3.65
N SER A 39 23.68 -12.35 4.38
CA SER A 39 23.11 -13.69 4.20
C SER A 39 21.61 -13.71 4.44
N TRP A 40 21.13 -13.00 5.47
CA TRP A 40 19.69 -12.87 5.74
C TRP A 40 18.97 -12.05 4.68
N CYS A 41 19.52 -10.89 4.29
CA CYS A 41 18.94 -10.10 3.19
C CYS A 41 18.76 -10.95 1.94
N LYS A 42 19.80 -11.72 1.57
CA LYS A 42 19.74 -12.64 0.43
C LYS A 42 18.65 -13.70 0.59
N LYS A 43 18.50 -14.31 1.78
CA LYS A 43 17.42 -15.29 2.03
C LYS A 43 16.02 -14.70 1.88
N PHE A 44 15.83 -13.44 2.29
CA PHE A 44 14.55 -12.75 2.13
C PHE A 44 14.29 -12.35 0.68
N GLU A 45 15.31 -11.88 -0.04
CA GLU A 45 15.25 -11.59 -1.47
C GLU A 45 14.96 -12.87 -2.29
N THR A 46 15.59 -14.00 -1.98
CA THR A 46 15.35 -15.27 -2.71
C THR A 46 13.98 -15.89 -2.47
N LYS A 47 13.30 -15.59 -1.34
CA LYS A 47 11.91 -16.02 -1.11
C LYS A 47 10.90 -15.18 -1.88
N THR A 48 11.32 -14.01 -2.39
CA THR A 48 10.51 -13.16 -3.25
C THR A 48 10.68 -13.47 -4.74
N ASP A 49 11.67 -14.30 -5.09
CA ASP A 49 11.92 -14.74 -6.46
C ASP A 49 11.08 -15.98 -6.82
N SER A 50 9.76 -15.80 -6.90
CA SER A 50 9.05 -16.45 -8.02
C SER A 50 9.53 -15.76 -9.31
N PRO A 51 9.74 -16.50 -10.41
CA PRO A 51 10.35 -15.95 -11.61
C PRO A 51 9.36 -15.02 -12.32
N GLY A 52 9.33 -13.77 -11.92
CA GLY A 52 8.49 -12.74 -12.50
C GLY A 52 8.57 -11.47 -11.68
N PHE A 53 9.26 -10.47 -12.25
CA PHE A 53 9.27 -9.07 -11.82
C PHE A 53 10.35 -8.63 -10.80
N GLN A 54 11.47 -8.15 -11.34
CA GLN A 54 12.33 -7.16 -10.68
C GLN A 54 11.83 -5.75 -11.00
N ALA A 55 11.59 -4.95 -9.98
CA ALA A 55 12.27 -3.67 -9.71
C ALA A 55 11.50 -2.93 -8.61
N GLY A 56 12.24 -2.51 -7.58
CA GLY A 56 11.69 -2.03 -6.32
C GLY A 56 10.75 -0.84 -6.44
N PHE A 57 9.54 -1.01 -5.92
CA PHE A 57 8.90 -0.14 -4.94
C PHE A 57 8.07 -1.07 -4.04
N SER A 58 8.01 -0.73 -2.75
CA SER A 58 7.48 -1.48 -1.61
C SER A 58 6.26 -2.37 -1.91
N ARG A 59 6.30 -3.64 -1.43
CA ARG A 59 5.10 -4.47 -1.24
C ARG A 59 4.20 -3.81 -0.20
N ILE A 60 3.30 -2.93 -0.64
CA ILE A 60 1.92 -3.00 -0.16
C ILE A 60 1.38 -4.31 -0.74
N GLU A 61 0.62 -5.11 0.00
CA GLU A 61 0.12 -6.40 -0.49
C GLU A 61 -0.56 -6.22 -1.86
N LEU A 62 0.13 -6.65 -2.93
CA LEU A 62 -0.15 -6.25 -4.31
C LEU A 62 -1.57 -6.66 -4.73
N ALA A 63 -2.11 -7.76 -4.20
CA ALA A 63 -3.46 -8.21 -4.52
C ALA A 63 -4.51 -7.19 -4.05
N GLU A 64 -4.56 -6.88 -2.75
CA GLU A 64 -5.52 -5.90 -2.22
C GLU A 64 -5.25 -4.49 -2.76
N ALA A 65 -3.97 -4.11 -2.87
CA ALA A 65 -3.58 -2.81 -3.42
C ALA A 65 -3.97 -2.66 -4.89
N THR A 66 -3.84 -3.71 -5.71
CA THR A 66 -4.27 -3.68 -7.12
C THR A 66 -5.77 -3.71 -7.26
N GLU A 67 -6.49 -4.47 -6.44
CA GLU A 67 -7.96 -4.50 -6.45
C GLU A 67 -8.52 -3.14 -6.04
N MET A 68 -8.02 -2.55 -4.96
CA MET A 68 -8.38 -1.20 -4.53
C MET A 68 -8.01 -0.16 -5.58
N THR A 69 -6.83 -0.27 -6.19
CA THR A 69 -6.39 0.66 -7.25
C THR A 69 -7.26 0.53 -8.50
N ALA A 70 -7.59 -0.68 -8.93
CA ALA A 70 -8.46 -0.94 -10.07
C ALA A 70 -9.88 -0.45 -9.80
N ALA A 71 -10.41 -0.65 -8.58
CA ALA A 71 -11.68 -0.10 -8.16
C ALA A 71 -11.66 1.43 -8.21
N MET A 72 -10.62 2.07 -7.68
CA MET A 72 -10.42 3.53 -7.73
C MET A 72 -10.44 4.04 -9.17
N TYR A 73 -9.66 3.43 -10.07
CA TYR A 73 -9.65 3.81 -11.49
C TYR A 73 -11.00 3.60 -12.17
N SER A 74 -11.72 2.53 -11.83
CA SER A 74 -13.07 2.27 -12.34
C SER A 74 -14.06 3.34 -11.90
N PHE A 75 -13.99 3.81 -10.65
CA PHE A 75 -14.80 4.91 -10.15
C PHE A 75 -14.46 6.25 -10.82
N MET A 76 -13.17 6.57 -10.99
CA MET A 76 -12.74 7.77 -11.69
C MET A 76 -13.18 7.77 -13.15
N ALA A 77 -13.07 6.64 -13.85
CA ALA A 77 -13.59 6.49 -15.21
C ALA A 77 -15.12 6.69 -15.28
N SER A 78 -15.86 6.19 -14.29
CA SER A 78 -17.30 6.41 -14.17
C SER A 78 -17.66 7.89 -13.95
N CYS A 79 -16.86 8.63 -13.16
CA CYS A 79 -17.03 10.08 -12.99
C CYS A 79 -16.89 10.83 -14.32
N LYS A 80 -15.84 10.52 -15.10
CA LYS A 80 -15.63 11.11 -16.44
C LYS A 80 -16.81 10.84 -17.37
N LYS A 81 -17.31 9.60 -17.40
CA LYS A 81 -18.48 9.22 -18.19
C LYS A 81 -19.74 10.01 -17.83
N ASN A 82 -19.89 10.41 -16.57
CA ASN A 82 -21.03 11.19 -16.08
C ASN A 82 -20.79 12.72 -16.10
N ASN A 83 -19.68 13.17 -16.71
CA ASN A 83 -19.27 14.57 -16.75
C ASN A 83 -19.22 15.18 -15.34
N LEU A 84 -18.49 14.51 -14.46
CA LEU A 84 -18.25 14.91 -13.07
C LEU A 84 -16.79 15.26 -12.86
N ASN A 85 -16.57 16.26 -12.01
CA ASN A 85 -15.27 16.47 -11.40
C ASN A 85 -15.03 15.35 -10.36
N GLU A 86 -13.95 14.60 -10.53
CA GLU A 86 -13.64 13.43 -9.72
C GLU A 86 -13.33 13.81 -8.27
N PHE A 87 -12.68 14.95 -8.06
CA PHE A 87 -12.32 15.44 -6.73
C PHE A 87 -13.56 15.87 -5.93
N ASP A 88 -14.45 16.63 -6.56
CA ASP A 88 -15.67 17.09 -5.90
C ASP A 88 -16.60 15.91 -5.55
N TRP A 89 -16.70 14.92 -6.44
CA TRP A 89 -17.45 13.70 -6.18
C TRP A 89 -16.85 12.94 -4.99
N LEU A 90 -15.54 12.69 -5.02
CA LEU A 90 -14.86 11.91 -4.00
C LEU A 90 -14.93 12.60 -2.63
N LYS A 91 -14.77 13.93 -2.59
CA LYS A 91 -14.94 14.74 -1.39
C LYS A 91 -16.35 14.56 -0.80
N ASN A 92 -17.39 14.68 -1.63
CA ASN A 92 -18.76 14.51 -1.17
C ASN A 92 -19.07 13.09 -0.69
N VAL A 93 -18.48 12.07 -1.33
CA VAL A 93 -18.59 10.68 -0.88
C VAL A 93 -18.00 10.54 0.51
N PHE A 94 -16.78 11.02 0.77
CA PHE A 94 -16.15 10.92 2.08
C PHE A 94 -16.93 11.64 3.19
N GLU A 95 -17.51 12.80 2.88
CA GLU A 95 -18.34 13.56 3.82
C GLU A 95 -19.64 12.82 4.19
N ARG A 96 -20.22 12.07 3.24
CA ARG A 96 -21.56 11.46 3.39
C ARG A 96 -21.53 9.98 3.75
N ILE A 97 -20.50 9.23 3.37
CA ILE A 97 -20.47 7.77 3.51
C ILE A 97 -20.61 7.31 4.97
N GLN A 98 -20.14 8.14 5.92
CA GLN A 98 -20.21 7.85 7.34
C GLN A 98 -21.62 8.00 7.94
N SER A 99 -22.48 8.83 7.33
CA SER A 99 -23.80 9.20 7.86
C SER A 99 -24.97 8.72 7.00
N ILE A 100 -24.72 8.31 5.76
CA ILE A 100 -25.76 7.86 4.83
C ILE A 100 -26.34 6.50 5.25
N ASN A 101 -27.66 6.38 5.17
CA ASN A 101 -28.32 5.08 5.38
C ASN A 101 -27.96 4.11 4.25
N HIS A 102 -27.73 2.83 4.58
CA HIS A 102 -27.42 1.77 3.60
C HIS A 102 -28.39 1.73 2.41
N LYS A 103 -29.70 1.97 2.63
CA LYS A 103 -30.72 2.01 1.57
C LYS A 103 -30.51 3.16 0.58
N SER A 104 -29.76 4.19 0.96
CA SER A 104 -29.51 5.39 0.17
C SER A 104 -28.10 5.46 -0.43
N LEU A 105 -27.27 4.42 -0.27
CA LEU A 105 -25.90 4.38 -0.82
C LEU A 105 -25.85 4.64 -2.33
N TYR A 106 -26.90 4.24 -3.07
CA TYR A 106 -26.99 4.46 -4.51
C TYR A 106 -26.93 5.95 -4.90
N GLN A 107 -27.24 6.88 -3.99
CA GLN A 107 -27.16 8.32 -4.21
C GLN A 107 -25.72 8.81 -4.37
N LEU A 108 -24.74 8.08 -3.81
CA LEU A 108 -23.32 8.39 -3.89
C LEU A 108 -22.68 7.90 -5.20
N LEU A 109 -23.39 7.09 -5.98
CA LEU A 109 -22.87 6.61 -7.26
C LEU A 109 -22.67 7.78 -8.24
N PRO A 110 -21.59 7.78 -9.05
CA PRO A 110 -21.32 8.84 -10.02
C PRO A 110 -22.50 9.17 -10.95
N SER A 111 -23.29 8.17 -11.33
CA SER A 111 -24.48 8.36 -12.20
C SER A 111 -25.62 9.13 -11.53
N ASN A 112 -25.77 9.01 -10.21
CA ASN A 112 -26.86 9.60 -9.44
C ASN A 112 -26.43 10.89 -8.73
N TRP A 113 -25.13 11.15 -8.65
CA TRP A 113 -24.58 12.18 -7.77
C TRP A 113 -25.13 13.58 -8.06
N LYS A 114 -25.29 13.98 -9.33
CA LYS A 114 -25.87 15.30 -9.68
C LYS A 114 -27.28 15.51 -9.13
N LYS A 115 -28.06 14.43 -8.98
CA LYS A 115 -29.45 14.49 -8.51
C LYS A 115 -29.57 14.63 -7.00
N TYR A 116 -28.62 14.08 -6.25
CA TYR A 116 -28.69 13.96 -4.79
C TYR A 116 -27.55 14.68 -4.06
N ARG A 117 -26.69 15.41 -4.77
CA ARG A 117 -25.71 16.29 -4.14
C ARG A 117 -26.43 17.50 -3.52
N PRO A 118 -26.05 17.93 -2.31
CA PRO A 118 -26.52 19.19 -1.77
C PRO A 118 -26.17 20.34 -2.72
N ILE A 119 -27.05 21.35 -2.80
CA ILE A 119 -26.82 22.60 -3.54
C ILE A 119 -25.84 23.46 -2.76
#